data_AF-A0A917TGP5-F1
#
_entry.id   AF-A0A917TGP5-F1
#
_cell.length_a   1.000
_cell.length_b   1.000
_cell.length_c   1.000
_cell.angle_alpha   90.00
_cell.angle_beta   90.00
_cell.angle_gamma   90.00
#
_symmetry.space_group_name_H-M   'P 1'
#
loop_
_entity.id
_entity.type
_entity.pdbx_description
1 polymer ?
#
loop_
_entity_poly.entity_id
_entity_poly.type
_entity_poly.pdbx_seq_one_letter_code
_entity_poly.pdbx_strand_id
1 'polypeptide(L)'
;MLSVEIDPLYVAARRVLLDAAGALGEHCGALVLVGAQAVYLRAGDADLHVVAPYTTDADLSVDPAQLDDDPAITAAMTAAGFTLKIKVGGNGVEPGAWQRSTNVGGVPQTIEVDLMVPEALAPGHGSRDARLPHHGKNATRWAAGLEAAVLDNTAMAIASLEPDHDPRTTVLRVAGEAALLMAKAHKLGERLAAGTPDRIKPKDAGDVFRLMRAPATPSQAGARLAELGRHPDCTDSVAVGVGYLADLFGRPRARGVELAVQNLAAAVSEDELREVMPHYMDELLAAYRAG
;
A
#
# COMPACT_ATOMS: atom_id res chain seq x y z
N MET A 1 -22.90 10.64 -17.44
CA MET A 1 -21.59 10.39 -16.81
C MET A 1 -21.40 8.89 -16.88
N LEU A 2 -20.46 8.40 -17.71
CA LEU A 2 -20.19 6.97 -17.80
C LEU A 2 -19.57 6.56 -16.46
N SER A 3 -20.33 5.83 -15.64
CA SER A 3 -19.78 5.21 -14.43
C SER A 3 -18.74 4.20 -14.87
N VAL A 4 -17.51 4.34 -14.39
CA VAL A 4 -16.52 3.26 -14.51
C VAL A 4 -17.12 2.07 -13.78
N GLU A 5 -17.29 0.96 -14.48
CA GLU A 5 -17.71 -0.28 -13.85
C GLU A 5 -16.56 -0.73 -12.93
N ILE A 6 -16.79 -0.63 -11.63
CA ILE A 6 -15.81 -1.01 -10.62
C ILE A 6 -15.75 -2.53 -10.57
N ASP A 7 -14.55 -3.09 -10.61
CA ASP A 7 -14.36 -4.53 -10.55
C ASP A 7 -15.01 -5.13 -9.27
N PRO A 8 -15.84 -6.18 -9.39
CA PRO A 8 -16.49 -6.81 -8.24
C PRO A 8 -15.52 -7.31 -7.15
N LEU A 9 -14.30 -7.71 -7.52
CA LEU A 9 -13.26 -8.07 -6.55
C LEU A 9 -12.75 -6.85 -5.80
N TYR A 10 -12.70 -5.68 -6.42
CA TYR A 10 -12.35 -4.45 -5.70
C TYR A 10 -13.45 -4.03 -4.73
N VAL A 11 -14.72 -4.13 -5.13
CA VAL A 11 -15.86 -3.92 -4.23
C VAL A 11 -15.75 -4.84 -3.01
N ALA A 12 -15.49 -6.13 -3.24
CA ALA A 12 -15.28 -7.09 -2.17
C ALA A 12 -14.06 -6.77 -1.29
N ALA A 13 -12.93 -6.36 -1.87
CA ALA A 13 -11.73 -5.95 -1.14
C ALA A 13 -11.97 -4.71 -0.27
N ARG A 14 -12.74 -3.73 -0.76
CA ARG A 14 -13.17 -2.58 0.06
C ARG A 14 -14.07 -3.02 1.20
N ARG A 15 -15.05 -3.89 0.94
CA ARG A 15 -15.96 -4.42 1.97
C ARG A 15 -15.19 -5.13 3.10
N VAL A 16 -14.23 -5.97 2.73
CA VAL A 16 -13.38 -6.72 3.69
C VAL A 16 -12.43 -5.79 4.45
N LEU A 17 -11.92 -4.72 3.83
CA LEU A 17 -11.20 -3.66 4.55
C LEU A 17 -12.10 -3.00 5.61
N LEU A 18 -13.36 -2.68 5.28
CA LEU A 18 -14.30 -2.11 6.25
C LEU A 18 -14.63 -3.08 7.39
N ASP A 19 -14.70 -4.38 7.10
CA ASP A 19 -14.85 -5.42 8.12
C ASP A 19 -13.64 -5.47 9.07
N ALA A 20 -12.42 -5.44 8.52
CA ALA A 20 -11.19 -5.43 9.32
C ALA A 20 -11.05 -4.16 10.16
N ALA A 21 -11.35 -2.98 9.58
CA ALA A 21 -11.33 -1.72 10.31
C ALA A 21 -12.38 -1.72 11.44
N GLY A 22 -13.59 -2.20 11.18
CA GLY A 22 -14.62 -2.34 12.21
C GLY A 22 -14.23 -3.32 13.32
N ALA A 23 -13.53 -4.42 12.98
CA ALA A 23 -13.03 -5.39 13.94
C ALA A 23 -11.92 -4.83 14.83
N LEU A 24 -10.99 -4.09 14.23
CA LEU A 24 -9.86 -3.49 14.93
C LEU A 24 -10.27 -2.29 15.79
N GLY A 25 -11.41 -1.64 15.47
CA GLY A 25 -12.13 -0.76 16.38
C GLY A 25 -11.24 0.34 16.96
N GLU A 26 -10.98 0.25 18.27
CA GLU A 26 -10.15 1.21 19.03
C GLU A 26 -8.74 1.36 18.47
N HIS A 27 -8.20 0.32 17.82
CA HIS A 27 -6.89 0.37 17.16
C HIS A 27 -6.87 1.18 15.86
N CYS A 28 -8.01 1.64 15.33
CA CYS A 28 -8.04 2.42 14.08
C CYS A 28 -7.13 3.66 14.11
N GLY A 29 -6.90 4.23 15.31
CA GLY A 29 -5.95 5.33 15.50
C GLY A 29 -4.51 4.98 15.13
N ALA A 30 -4.12 3.71 15.26
CA ALA A 30 -2.80 3.17 14.94
C ALA A 30 -2.67 2.68 13.50
N LEU A 31 -3.76 2.68 12.71
CA LEU A 31 -3.78 2.12 11.37
C LEU A 31 -3.62 3.20 10.30
N VAL A 32 -2.76 2.93 9.33
CA VAL A 32 -2.62 3.72 8.10
C VAL A 32 -2.90 2.83 6.90
N LEU A 33 -3.92 3.17 6.12
CA LEU A 33 -4.19 2.54 4.83
C LEU A 33 -3.06 2.84 3.86
N VAL A 34 -2.46 1.78 3.33
CA VAL A 34 -1.40 1.81 2.32
C VAL A 34 -1.84 0.98 1.10
N GLY A 35 -0.90 0.59 0.24
CA GLY A 35 -1.19 -0.31 -0.88
C GLY A 35 -2.05 0.33 -1.98
N ALA A 36 -2.67 -0.50 -2.81
CA ALA A 36 -3.41 -0.03 -3.99
C ALA A 36 -4.66 0.79 -3.61
N GLN A 37 -5.37 0.40 -2.55
CA GLN A 37 -6.55 1.15 -2.12
C GLN A 37 -6.22 2.59 -1.67
N ALA A 38 -5.07 2.80 -1.03
CA ALA A 38 -4.58 4.15 -0.70
C ALA A 38 -4.19 4.95 -1.96
N VAL A 39 -3.53 4.31 -2.92
CA VAL A 39 -3.17 4.94 -4.21
C VAL A 39 -4.42 5.44 -4.93
N TYR A 40 -5.49 4.63 -4.99
CA TYR A 40 -6.74 5.01 -5.65
C TYR A 40 -7.42 6.20 -4.97
N LEU A 41 -7.38 6.27 -3.64
CA LEU A 41 -7.90 7.41 -2.89
C LEU A 41 -7.09 8.70 -3.12
N ARG A 42 -5.77 8.59 -3.32
CA ARG A 42 -4.89 9.73 -3.60
C ARG A 42 -4.95 10.21 -5.03
N ALA A 43 -5.01 9.29 -6.00
CA ALA A 43 -5.10 9.61 -7.41
C ALA A 43 -6.45 10.25 -7.79
N GLY A 44 -7.51 9.89 -7.07
CA GLY A 44 -8.85 10.46 -7.24
C GLY A 44 -9.57 9.99 -8.51
N ASP A 45 -10.83 10.39 -8.66
CA ASP A 45 -11.74 9.84 -9.67
C ASP A 45 -11.25 10.03 -11.11
N ALA A 46 -10.60 11.16 -11.42
CA ALA A 46 -10.12 11.47 -12.76
C ALA A 46 -9.12 10.42 -13.28
N ASP A 47 -8.24 9.90 -12.41
CA ASP A 47 -7.31 8.84 -12.77
C ASP A 47 -8.00 7.47 -12.88
N LEU A 48 -8.97 7.20 -12.00
CA LEU A 48 -9.77 5.96 -12.04
C LEU A 48 -10.61 5.83 -13.31
N HIS A 49 -11.00 6.96 -13.92
CA HIS A 49 -11.66 7.00 -15.23
C HIS A 49 -10.74 6.68 -16.39
N VAL A 50 -9.44 6.97 -16.27
CA VAL A 50 -8.44 6.69 -17.31
C VAL A 50 -7.92 5.26 -17.17
N VAL A 51 -7.67 4.82 -15.94
CA VAL A 51 -7.18 3.47 -15.65
C VAL A 51 -8.09 2.85 -14.59
N ALA A 52 -8.87 1.83 -14.95
CA ALA A 52 -9.79 1.18 -14.04
C ALA A 52 -9.05 0.60 -12.80
N PRO A 53 -9.53 0.85 -11.57
CA PRO A 53 -8.92 0.30 -10.36
C PRO A 53 -9.12 -1.21 -10.28
N TYR A 54 -8.07 -1.93 -9.86
CA TYR A 54 -8.14 -3.37 -9.62
C TYR A 54 -7.22 -3.77 -8.48
N THR A 55 -7.82 -4.22 -7.37
CA THR A 55 -7.11 -4.77 -6.21
C THR A 55 -7.99 -5.81 -5.53
N THR A 56 -7.37 -6.90 -5.11
CA THR A 56 -8.02 -8.04 -4.46
C THR A 56 -7.67 -8.12 -2.98
N ASP A 57 -6.94 -7.13 -2.49
CA ASP A 57 -6.28 -7.08 -1.20
C ASP A 57 -6.48 -5.72 -0.54
N ALA A 58 -6.29 -5.67 0.76
CA ALA A 58 -6.15 -4.44 1.52
C ALA A 58 -4.86 -4.48 2.34
N ASP A 59 -4.17 -3.35 2.43
CA ASP A 59 -2.89 -3.25 3.12
C ASP A 59 -2.99 -2.16 4.19
N LEU A 60 -2.67 -2.50 5.44
CA LEU A 60 -2.65 -1.57 6.57
C LEU A 60 -1.25 -1.57 7.19
N SER A 61 -0.66 -0.38 7.30
CA SER A 61 0.48 -0.17 8.17
C SER A 61 0.01 0.09 9.59
N VAL A 62 0.71 -0.47 10.58
CA VAL A 62 0.40 -0.37 12.01
C VAL A 62 1.51 0.42 12.68
N ASP A 63 1.14 1.53 13.33
CA ASP A 63 2.01 2.26 14.24
C ASP A 63 1.96 1.64 15.64
N PRO A 64 3.00 0.92 16.08
CA PRO A 64 2.99 0.25 17.36
C PRO A 64 3.00 1.22 18.54
N ALA A 65 3.40 2.48 18.36
CA ALA A 65 3.41 3.47 19.43
C ALA A 65 2.00 3.99 19.77
N GLN A 66 1.02 3.75 18.89
CA GLN A 66 -0.37 4.16 19.06
C GLN A 66 -1.32 2.99 19.31
N LEU A 67 -0.77 1.79 19.46
CA LEU A 67 -1.53 0.56 19.63
C LEU A 67 -1.70 0.26 21.12
N ASP A 68 -2.95 0.13 21.57
CA ASP A 68 -3.25 -0.28 22.96
C ASP A 68 -3.10 -1.80 23.10
N ASP A 69 -2.83 -2.30 24.32
CA ASP A 69 -2.62 -3.75 24.54
C ASP A 69 -3.90 -4.60 24.33
N ASP A 70 -5.08 -4.00 24.48
CA ASP A 70 -6.40 -4.65 24.40
C ASP A 70 -7.32 -3.90 23.41
N PRO A 71 -8.13 -4.60 22.60
CA PRO A 71 -8.14 -6.05 22.39
C PRO A 71 -6.89 -6.52 21.63
N ALA A 72 -6.43 -7.75 21.91
CA ALA A 72 -5.39 -8.38 21.09
C ALA A 72 -5.83 -8.45 19.61
N ILE A 73 -4.96 -8.10 18.65
CA ILE A 73 -5.30 -8.08 17.21
C ILE A 73 -5.80 -9.45 16.76
N THR A 74 -5.13 -10.51 17.21
CA THR A 74 -5.55 -11.88 16.89
C THR A 74 -6.96 -12.20 17.38
N ALA A 75 -7.34 -11.76 18.58
CA ALA A 75 -8.66 -11.97 19.12
C ALA A 75 -9.71 -11.18 18.31
N ALA A 76 -9.45 -9.89 18.07
CA ALA A 76 -10.34 -9.01 17.31
C ALA A 76 -10.60 -9.52 15.87
N MET A 77 -9.53 -9.83 15.13
CA MET A 77 -9.62 -10.33 13.76
C MET A 77 -10.31 -11.70 13.69
N THR A 78 -10.00 -12.61 14.62
CA THR A 78 -10.65 -13.94 14.67
C THR A 78 -12.13 -13.83 15.00
N ALA A 79 -12.50 -12.97 15.96
CA ALA A 79 -13.90 -12.73 16.32
C ALA A 79 -14.71 -12.17 15.12
N ALA A 80 -14.07 -11.40 14.24
CA ALA A 80 -14.65 -10.91 13.00
C ALA A 80 -14.64 -11.93 11.83
N GLY A 81 -14.18 -13.15 12.08
CA GLY A 81 -14.18 -14.24 11.10
C GLY A 81 -12.99 -14.22 10.13
N PHE A 82 -11.92 -13.50 10.44
CA PHE A 82 -10.66 -13.60 9.71
C PHE A 82 -9.84 -14.78 10.23
N THR A 83 -9.03 -15.35 9.36
CA THR A 83 -8.02 -16.36 9.71
C THR A 83 -6.67 -15.93 9.17
N LEU A 84 -5.58 -16.36 9.81
CA LEU A 84 -4.24 -16.16 9.25
C LEU A 84 -4.04 -17.09 8.05
N LYS A 85 -3.43 -16.56 6.99
CA LYS A 85 -3.12 -17.30 5.77
C LYS A 85 -2.07 -18.37 6.04
N ILE A 86 -2.31 -19.56 5.48
CA ILE A 86 -1.35 -20.68 5.51
C ILE A 86 -0.52 -20.64 4.24
N LYS A 87 0.81 -20.79 4.37
CA LYS A 87 1.74 -20.81 3.25
C LYS A 87 1.44 -21.98 2.32
N VAL A 88 1.47 -21.72 1.01
CA VAL A 88 1.32 -22.77 -0.01
C VAL A 88 2.44 -23.80 0.14
N GLY A 89 2.06 -25.09 0.16
CA GLY A 89 3.02 -26.20 0.23
C GLY A 89 3.57 -26.50 1.64
N GLY A 90 3.02 -25.93 2.70
CA GLY A 90 3.41 -26.26 4.08
C GLY A 90 2.35 -25.92 5.12
N ASN A 91 2.69 -26.17 6.40
CA ASN A 91 1.80 -25.91 7.54
C ASN A 91 2.15 -24.61 8.29
N GLY A 92 2.99 -23.76 7.70
CA GLY A 92 3.43 -22.50 8.30
C GLY A 92 2.44 -21.38 8.02
N VAL A 93 2.20 -20.53 9.01
CA VAL A 93 1.45 -19.28 8.85
C VAL A 93 2.29 -18.25 8.08
N GLU A 94 1.66 -17.47 7.22
CA GLU A 94 2.20 -16.24 6.65
C GLU A 94 1.91 -15.07 7.61
N PRO A 95 2.91 -14.53 8.34
CA PRO A 95 2.67 -13.48 9.33
C PRO A 95 2.02 -12.25 8.73
N GLY A 96 1.08 -11.65 9.47
CA GLY A 96 0.35 -10.44 9.10
C GLY A 96 -0.64 -10.59 7.95
N ALA A 97 -0.66 -11.71 7.23
CA ALA A 97 -1.60 -11.95 6.14
C ALA A 97 -2.89 -12.58 6.69
N TRP A 98 -3.90 -11.75 6.91
CA TRP A 98 -5.24 -12.18 7.31
C TRP A 98 -6.08 -12.40 6.07
N GLN A 99 -7.02 -13.35 6.13
CA GLN A 99 -7.92 -13.64 5.02
C GLN A 99 -9.34 -13.90 5.51
N ARG A 100 -10.31 -13.50 4.68
CA ARG A 100 -11.73 -13.75 4.90
C ARG A 100 -12.36 -14.24 3.60
N SER A 101 -13.18 -15.29 3.69
CA SER A 101 -13.99 -15.74 2.56
C SER A 101 -15.26 -14.89 2.44
N THR A 102 -15.56 -14.46 1.22
CA THR A 102 -16.75 -13.68 0.86
C THR A 102 -17.27 -14.16 -0.49
N ASN A 103 -18.53 -13.87 -0.82
CA ASN A 103 -19.10 -14.21 -2.12
C ASN A 103 -18.98 -13.02 -3.08
N VAL A 104 -18.44 -13.27 -4.27
CA VAL A 104 -18.35 -12.30 -5.37
C VAL A 104 -19.05 -12.92 -6.58
N GLY A 105 -20.16 -12.32 -7.01
CA GLY A 105 -20.95 -12.88 -8.11
C GLY A 105 -21.45 -14.32 -7.87
N GLY A 106 -21.71 -14.68 -6.60
CA GLY A 106 -22.12 -16.04 -6.22
C GLY A 106 -20.98 -17.06 -6.13
N VAL A 107 -19.73 -16.65 -6.39
CA VAL A 107 -18.54 -17.49 -6.25
C VAL A 107 -17.81 -17.16 -4.95
N PRO A 108 -17.48 -18.15 -4.11
CA PRO A 108 -16.63 -17.92 -2.95
C PRO A 108 -15.24 -17.43 -3.38
N GLN A 109 -14.83 -16.30 -2.81
CA GLN A 109 -13.52 -15.70 -2.98
C GLN A 109 -12.89 -15.48 -1.63
N THR A 110 -11.58 -15.67 -1.55
CA THR A 110 -10.80 -15.37 -0.35
C THR A 110 -10.07 -14.05 -0.57
N ILE A 111 -10.35 -13.08 0.28
CA ILE A 111 -9.80 -11.72 0.21
C ILE A 111 -8.83 -11.54 1.37
N GLU A 112 -7.66 -10.97 1.05
CA GLU A 112 -6.57 -10.79 2.01
C GLU A 112 -6.55 -9.35 2.57
N VAL A 113 -6.21 -9.24 3.85
CA VAL A 113 -5.89 -8.00 4.55
C VAL A 113 -4.52 -8.17 5.21
N ASP A 114 -3.53 -7.45 4.72
CA ASP A 114 -2.18 -7.45 5.27
C ASP A 114 -2.05 -6.40 6.38
N LEU A 115 -1.63 -6.84 7.58
CA LEU A 115 -1.27 -5.97 8.70
C LEU A 115 0.25 -5.93 8.85
N MET A 116 0.85 -4.76 8.65
CA MET A 116 2.29 -4.57 8.54
C MET A 116 2.81 -3.49 9.48
N VAL A 117 3.81 -3.80 10.29
CA VAL A 117 4.54 -2.82 11.09
C VAL A 117 5.74 -2.33 10.28
N PRO A 118 6.02 -1.02 10.19
CA PRO A 118 7.27 -0.55 9.60
C PRO A 118 8.49 -1.21 10.26
N GLU A 119 9.49 -1.59 9.49
CA GLU A 119 10.60 -2.41 10.00
C GLU A 119 11.36 -1.72 11.13
N ALA A 120 11.61 -0.41 10.98
CA ALA A 120 12.27 0.41 11.99
C ALA A 120 11.47 0.54 13.29
N LEU A 121 10.15 0.35 13.23
CA LEU A 121 9.24 0.48 14.38
C LEU A 121 8.88 -0.88 14.99
N ALA A 122 9.24 -2.00 14.35
CA ALA A 122 8.91 -3.32 14.85
C ALA A 122 9.66 -3.58 16.18
N PRO A 123 8.96 -3.94 17.27
CA PRO A 123 9.59 -4.15 18.58
C PRO A 123 10.49 -5.41 18.60
N GLY A 124 10.34 -6.30 17.63
CA GLY A 124 11.27 -7.39 17.43
C GLY A 124 11.19 -7.99 16.03
N HIS A 125 12.32 -8.48 15.56
CA HIS A 125 12.41 -9.12 14.24
C HIS A 125 12.41 -10.64 14.39
N GLY A 126 11.23 -11.26 14.32
CA GLY A 126 11.14 -12.66 13.89
C GLY A 126 11.50 -12.80 12.41
N SER A 127 11.43 -14.02 11.85
CA SER A 127 11.74 -14.20 10.41
C SER A 127 10.92 -13.30 9.48
N ARG A 128 9.68 -12.96 9.86
CA ARG A 128 8.85 -11.86 9.32
C ARG A 128 7.80 -11.33 10.31
N ASP A 129 7.57 -12.03 11.41
CA ASP A 129 6.66 -11.60 12.48
C ASP A 129 7.25 -10.37 13.20
N ALA A 130 6.45 -9.30 13.34
CA ALA A 130 6.86 -8.07 14.05
C ALA A 130 6.84 -8.23 15.58
N ARG A 131 6.31 -9.35 16.09
CA ARG A 131 6.31 -9.72 17.52
C ARG A 131 5.74 -8.62 18.42
N LEU A 132 4.65 -7.98 18.00
CA LEU A 132 3.95 -7.01 18.83
C LEU A 132 3.52 -7.68 20.16
N PRO A 133 3.96 -7.14 21.32
CA PRO A 133 3.51 -7.63 22.62
C PRO A 133 1.98 -7.63 22.71
N HIS A 134 1.39 -8.54 23.48
CA HIS A 134 -0.07 -8.61 23.73
C HIS A 134 -0.99 -8.91 22.53
N HIS A 135 -0.55 -8.76 21.27
CA HIS A 135 -1.41 -8.92 20.09
C HIS A 135 -1.44 -10.33 19.48
N GLY A 136 -0.57 -11.22 19.96
CA GLY A 136 -0.49 -12.62 19.55
C GLY A 136 0.50 -12.88 18.41
N LYS A 137 0.97 -14.13 18.32
CA LYS A 137 1.99 -14.54 17.35
C LYS A 137 1.47 -14.42 15.91
N ASN A 138 2.30 -13.92 15.00
CA ASN A 138 2.00 -13.72 13.57
C ASN A 138 0.87 -12.71 13.28
N ALA A 139 0.38 -11.96 14.28
CA ALA A 139 -0.71 -11.00 14.10
C ALA A 139 -0.39 -9.94 13.04
N THR A 140 0.87 -9.55 12.96
CA THR A 140 1.41 -8.61 11.99
C THR A 140 2.74 -9.14 11.44
N ARG A 141 3.19 -8.56 10.34
CA ARG A 141 4.56 -8.74 9.84
C ARG A 141 5.30 -7.42 9.85
N TRP A 142 6.63 -7.44 9.94
CA TRP A 142 7.41 -6.24 9.66
C TRP A 142 7.59 -6.08 8.14
N ALA A 143 7.70 -4.84 7.66
CA ALA A 143 7.96 -4.52 6.26
C ALA A 143 8.75 -3.22 6.12
N ALA A 144 9.83 -3.25 5.33
CA ALA A 144 10.61 -2.08 4.98
C ALA A 144 9.82 -1.12 4.08
N GLY A 145 10.13 0.18 4.18
CA GLY A 145 9.57 1.22 3.32
C GLY A 145 8.18 1.70 3.72
N LEU A 146 7.69 1.31 4.90
CA LEU A 146 6.43 1.80 5.48
C LEU A 146 6.64 2.86 6.55
N GLU A 147 7.87 3.20 6.93
CA GLU A 147 8.18 4.15 8.01
C GLU A 147 7.59 5.53 7.71
N ALA A 148 7.71 5.97 6.46
CA ALA A 148 7.11 7.22 6.02
C ALA A 148 5.58 7.22 6.17
N ALA A 149 4.90 6.08 6.09
CA ALA A 149 3.44 6.01 6.13
C ALA A 149 2.87 6.44 7.49
N VAL A 150 3.56 6.19 8.59
CA VAL A 150 3.08 6.60 9.93
C VAL A 150 3.26 8.10 10.18
N LEU A 151 4.13 8.77 9.43
CA LEU A 151 4.40 10.22 9.54
C LEU A 151 3.70 11.06 8.46
N ASP A 152 3.59 10.52 7.25
CA ASP A 152 2.98 11.15 6.09
C ASP A 152 1.66 10.44 5.78
N ASN A 153 0.61 10.91 6.43
CA ASN A 153 -0.75 10.42 6.24
C ASN A 153 -1.76 11.51 6.59
N THR A 154 -3.00 11.32 6.14
CA THR A 154 -4.13 12.18 6.51
C THR A 154 -5.35 11.33 6.79
N ALA A 155 -6.17 11.73 7.77
CA ALA A 155 -7.47 11.11 8.02
C ALA A 155 -8.39 11.31 6.81
N MET A 156 -8.97 10.23 6.30
CA MET A 156 -9.91 10.26 5.17
C MET A 156 -11.11 9.34 5.47
N ALA A 157 -12.28 9.76 4.99
CA ALA A 157 -13.46 8.90 5.00
C ALA A 157 -13.30 7.81 3.94
N ILE A 158 -13.40 6.56 4.38
CA ILE A 158 -13.39 5.37 3.53
C ILE A 158 -14.83 4.87 3.47
N ALA A 159 -15.47 5.02 2.32
CA ALA A 159 -16.82 4.54 2.08
C ALA A 159 -16.80 3.20 1.35
N SER A 160 -17.90 2.45 1.48
CA SER A 160 -18.23 1.34 0.59
C SER A 160 -18.29 1.80 -0.88
N LEU A 161 -17.92 0.91 -1.80
CA LEU A 161 -18.07 1.13 -3.25
C LEU A 161 -19.45 0.70 -3.77
N GLU A 162 -20.33 0.26 -2.89
CA GLU A 162 -21.70 -0.19 -3.17
C GLU A 162 -22.67 0.40 -2.13
N PRO A 163 -22.75 1.74 -1.99
CA PRO A 163 -23.45 2.40 -0.88
C PRO A 163 -24.93 2.03 -0.75
N ASP A 164 -25.58 1.64 -1.84
CA ASP A 164 -26.98 1.17 -1.84
C ASP A 164 -27.17 -0.18 -1.13
N HIS A 165 -26.11 -0.99 -1.04
CA HIS A 165 -26.12 -2.34 -0.44
C HIS A 165 -25.33 -2.41 0.87
N ASP A 166 -24.29 -1.58 1.00
CA ASP A 166 -23.46 -1.46 2.19
C ASP A 166 -23.23 0.03 2.48
N PRO A 167 -23.97 0.64 3.44
CA PRO A 167 -23.88 2.07 3.73
C PRO A 167 -22.70 2.43 4.63
N ARG A 168 -21.82 1.46 4.96
CA ARG A 168 -20.74 1.69 5.93
C ARG A 168 -19.73 2.70 5.41
N THR A 169 -19.28 3.51 6.34
CA THR A 169 -18.12 4.38 6.21
C THR A 169 -17.30 4.32 7.49
N THR A 170 -15.99 4.45 7.37
CA THR A 170 -15.08 4.59 8.51
C THR A 170 -14.04 5.67 8.21
N VAL A 171 -13.45 6.25 9.25
CA VAL A 171 -12.33 7.18 9.10
C VAL A 171 -11.04 6.42 9.41
N LEU A 172 -10.14 6.36 8.45
CA LEU A 172 -8.79 5.82 8.62
C LEU A 172 -7.77 6.87 8.19
N ARG A 173 -6.55 6.79 8.72
CA ARG A 173 -5.43 7.49 8.12
C ARG A 173 -5.11 6.82 6.79
N VAL A 174 -4.81 7.60 5.76
CA VAL A 174 -4.36 7.13 4.46
C VAL A 174 -2.99 7.70 4.21
N ALA A 175 -2.02 6.86 3.84
CA ALA A 175 -0.67 7.32 3.55
C ALA A 175 -0.66 8.42 2.46
N GLY A 176 0.19 9.43 2.64
CA GLY A 176 0.42 10.50 1.69
C GLY A 176 1.14 10.00 0.43
N GLU A 177 1.17 10.81 -0.62
CA GLU A 177 1.78 10.38 -1.89
C GLU A 177 3.27 10.06 -1.74
N ALA A 178 4.01 10.83 -0.93
CA ALA A 178 5.44 10.59 -0.69
C ALA A 178 5.68 9.26 0.04
N ALA A 179 4.91 8.97 1.09
CA ALA A 179 4.96 7.66 1.75
C ALA A 179 4.59 6.50 0.81
N LEU A 180 3.55 6.66 -0.01
CA LEU A 180 3.15 5.62 -0.96
C LEU A 180 4.22 5.37 -2.04
N LEU A 181 4.89 6.43 -2.52
CA LEU A 181 6.03 6.29 -3.42
C LEU A 181 7.16 5.47 -2.78
N MET A 182 7.50 5.72 -1.51
CA MET A 182 8.50 4.92 -0.78
C MET A 182 8.07 3.45 -0.65
N ALA A 183 6.83 3.20 -0.24
CA ALA A 183 6.30 1.85 -0.09
C ALA A 183 6.36 1.06 -1.41
N LYS A 184 6.01 1.69 -2.54
CA LYS A 184 6.11 1.05 -3.88
C LYS A 184 7.55 0.85 -4.32
N ALA A 185 8.43 1.82 -4.05
CA ALA A 185 9.84 1.76 -4.40
C ALA A 185 10.54 0.57 -3.71
N HIS A 186 10.35 0.40 -2.40
CA HIS A 186 10.87 -0.76 -1.65
C HIS A 186 10.34 -2.08 -2.18
N LYS A 187 9.02 -2.18 -2.37
CA LYS A 187 8.37 -3.40 -2.89
C LYS A 187 8.90 -3.83 -4.26
N LEU A 188 9.21 -2.88 -5.14
CA LEU A 188 9.81 -3.15 -6.46
C LEU A 188 11.32 -3.43 -6.36
N GLY A 189 12.04 -2.58 -5.64
CA GLY A 189 13.49 -2.63 -5.49
C GLY A 189 13.98 -3.91 -4.83
N GLU A 190 13.35 -4.35 -3.74
CA GLU A 190 13.72 -5.59 -3.04
C GLU A 190 13.57 -6.82 -3.93
N ARG A 191 12.50 -6.90 -4.73
CA ARG A 191 12.25 -8.05 -5.62
C ARG A 191 13.29 -8.15 -6.74
N LEU A 192 13.76 -7.00 -7.23
CA LEU A 192 14.84 -6.91 -8.20
C LEU A 192 16.18 -7.30 -7.57
N ALA A 193 16.50 -6.74 -6.41
CA ALA A 193 17.74 -7.04 -5.70
C ALA A 193 17.83 -8.52 -5.29
N ALA A 194 16.70 -9.14 -4.91
CA ALA A 194 16.61 -10.55 -4.55
C ALA A 194 16.73 -11.51 -5.76
N GLY A 195 16.85 -11.00 -7.00
CA GLY A 195 16.92 -11.84 -8.20
C GLY A 195 15.65 -12.67 -8.42
N THR A 196 14.49 -12.17 -7.97
CA THR A 196 13.19 -12.82 -8.15
C THR A 196 12.28 -12.01 -9.08
N PRO A 197 12.71 -11.76 -10.34
CA PRO A 197 12.00 -10.86 -11.25
C PRO A 197 10.57 -11.34 -11.55
N ASP A 198 10.32 -12.65 -11.51
CA ASP A 198 8.99 -13.25 -11.72
C ASP A 198 7.98 -12.85 -10.62
N ARG A 199 8.46 -12.39 -9.46
CA ARG A 199 7.61 -11.90 -8.36
C ARG A 199 7.29 -10.42 -8.49
N ILE A 200 7.89 -9.71 -9.44
CA ILE A 200 7.59 -8.31 -9.71
C ILE A 200 6.25 -8.24 -10.43
N LYS A 201 5.30 -7.55 -9.82
CA LYS A 201 3.98 -7.37 -10.42
C LYS A 201 3.99 -6.06 -11.20
N PRO A 202 3.70 -6.06 -12.51
CA PRO A 202 3.58 -4.83 -13.31
C PRO A 202 2.64 -3.79 -12.68
N LYS A 203 1.59 -4.23 -11.96
CA LYS A 203 0.67 -3.35 -11.24
C LYS A 203 1.34 -2.41 -10.24
N ASP A 204 2.44 -2.84 -9.60
CA ASP A 204 3.13 -2.01 -8.60
C ASP A 204 3.82 -0.81 -9.29
N ALA A 205 4.27 -0.94 -10.55
CA ALA A 205 4.78 0.17 -11.35
C ALA A 205 3.66 1.05 -11.92
N GLY A 206 2.52 0.46 -12.28
CA GLY A 206 1.32 1.22 -12.66
C GLY A 206 0.83 2.12 -11.52
N ASP A 207 0.84 1.62 -10.28
CA ASP A 207 0.50 2.42 -9.10
C ASP A 207 1.45 3.60 -8.89
N VAL A 208 2.75 3.45 -9.22
CA VAL A 208 3.71 4.59 -9.19
C VAL A 208 3.31 5.65 -10.20
N PHE A 209 2.92 5.25 -11.43
CA PHE A 209 2.42 6.21 -12.43
C PHE A 209 1.14 6.92 -11.95
N ARG A 210 0.21 6.21 -11.31
CA ARG A 210 -0.99 6.83 -10.72
C ARG A 210 -0.64 7.87 -9.67
N LEU A 211 0.34 7.60 -8.80
CA LEU A 211 0.84 8.56 -7.82
C LEU A 211 1.51 9.77 -8.49
N MET A 212 2.20 9.58 -9.61
CA MET A 212 2.77 10.70 -10.39
C MET A 212 1.70 11.61 -11.02
N ARG A 213 0.46 11.13 -11.14
CA ARG A 213 -0.71 11.89 -11.61
C ARG A 213 -1.60 12.40 -10.48
N ALA A 214 -1.29 12.05 -9.23
CA ALA A 214 -2.02 12.54 -8.07
C ALA A 214 -1.80 14.07 -7.88
N PRO A 215 -2.58 14.73 -7.02
CA PRO A 215 -2.53 16.19 -6.89
C PRO A 215 -1.18 16.78 -6.46
N ALA A 216 -0.34 16.02 -5.76
CA ALA A 216 1.00 16.46 -5.35
C ALA A 216 1.94 16.58 -6.56
N THR A 217 2.59 17.73 -6.72
CA THR A 217 3.61 17.91 -7.76
C THR A 217 4.89 17.12 -7.43
N PRO A 218 5.72 16.78 -8.43
CA PRO A 218 6.99 16.10 -8.16
C PRO A 218 7.88 16.87 -7.17
N SER A 219 7.91 18.21 -7.28
CA SER A 219 8.65 19.07 -6.35
C SER A 219 8.10 19.00 -4.91
N GLN A 220 6.78 18.95 -4.73
CA GLN A 220 6.16 18.80 -3.40
C GLN A 220 6.49 17.42 -2.81
N ALA A 221 6.39 16.36 -3.61
CA ALA A 221 6.75 15.01 -3.19
C ALA A 221 8.24 14.93 -2.79
N GLY A 222 9.14 15.52 -3.59
CA GLY A 222 10.57 15.57 -3.31
C GLY A 222 10.90 16.32 -2.02
N ALA A 223 10.31 17.50 -1.82
CA ALA A 223 10.49 18.27 -0.58
C ALA A 223 9.96 17.51 0.66
N ARG A 224 8.82 16.82 0.53
CA ARG A 224 8.27 16.00 1.60
C ARG A 224 9.17 14.81 1.92
N LEU A 225 9.75 14.15 0.92
CA LEU A 225 10.74 13.10 1.13
C LEU A 225 11.99 13.62 1.84
N ALA A 226 12.46 14.83 1.52
CA ALA A 226 13.62 15.43 2.21
C ALA A 226 13.31 15.73 3.68
N GLU A 227 12.09 16.17 3.98
CA GLU A 227 11.62 16.32 5.36
C GLU A 227 11.56 14.98 6.11
N LEU A 228 10.93 13.97 5.50
CA LEU A 228 10.82 12.62 6.09
C LEU A 228 12.19 11.98 6.30
N GLY A 229 13.13 12.16 5.37
CA GLY A 229 14.50 11.65 5.47
C GLY A 229 15.33 12.26 6.60
N ARG A 230 14.85 13.33 7.25
CA ARG A 230 15.45 13.89 8.47
C ARG A 230 14.90 13.27 9.75
N HIS A 231 13.81 12.52 9.67
CA HIS A 231 13.24 11.83 10.83
C HIS A 231 14.05 10.55 11.11
N PRO A 232 14.48 10.29 12.36
CA PRO A 232 15.32 9.14 12.70
C PRO A 232 14.78 7.81 12.17
N ASP A 233 13.47 7.58 12.34
CA ASP A 233 12.82 6.33 11.93
C ASP A 233 12.70 6.17 10.40
N CYS A 234 12.88 7.23 9.61
CA CYS A 234 12.70 7.21 8.16
C CYS A 234 14.00 7.41 7.37
N THR A 235 15.08 7.87 8.02
CA THR A 235 16.35 8.23 7.35
C THR A 235 16.80 7.18 6.34
N ASP A 236 16.94 5.93 6.80
CA ASP A 236 17.48 4.84 5.99
C ASP A 236 16.48 4.40 4.92
N SER A 237 15.20 4.23 5.28
CA SER A 237 14.21 3.75 4.33
C SER A 237 13.88 4.78 3.24
N VAL A 238 13.91 6.08 3.55
CA VAL A 238 13.78 7.14 2.54
C VAL A 238 15.00 7.15 1.62
N ALA A 239 16.22 7.09 2.16
CA ALA A 239 17.43 7.09 1.34
C ALA A 239 17.47 5.90 0.37
N VAL A 240 17.15 4.70 0.85
CA VAL A 240 17.07 3.48 0.02
C VAL A 240 15.93 3.59 -1.00
N GLY A 241 14.74 4.04 -0.58
CA GLY A 241 13.58 4.18 -1.44
C GLY A 241 13.79 5.19 -2.58
N VAL A 242 14.45 6.32 -2.30
CA VAL A 242 14.85 7.31 -3.32
C VAL A 242 15.85 6.71 -4.31
N GLY A 243 16.81 5.91 -3.83
CA GLY A 243 17.71 5.15 -4.71
C GLY A 243 16.96 4.23 -5.66
N TYR A 244 16.00 3.46 -5.14
CA TYR A 244 15.14 2.60 -5.97
C TYR A 244 14.32 3.39 -6.99
N LEU A 245 13.72 4.53 -6.60
CA LEU A 245 12.97 5.36 -7.54
C LEU A 245 13.84 5.84 -8.70
N ALA A 246 15.04 6.34 -8.40
CA ALA A 246 15.98 6.80 -9.41
C ALA A 246 16.37 5.68 -10.40
N ASP A 247 16.67 4.49 -9.88
CA ASP A 247 17.05 3.34 -10.71
C ASP A 247 15.89 2.79 -11.54
N LEU A 248 14.68 2.75 -10.98
CA LEU A 248 13.51 2.14 -11.60
C LEU A 248 12.83 3.05 -12.62
N PHE A 249 12.83 4.36 -12.39
CA PHE A 249 11.98 5.29 -13.12
C PHE A 249 12.74 6.48 -13.71
N GLY A 250 14.01 6.71 -13.35
CA GLY A 250 14.78 7.87 -13.81
C GLY A 250 15.22 7.84 -15.28
N ARG A 251 14.87 6.81 -16.06
CA ARG A 251 15.19 6.72 -17.49
C ARG A 251 14.02 6.14 -18.30
N PRO A 252 13.83 6.55 -19.56
CA PRO A 252 12.73 6.05 -20.40
C PRO A 252 12.69 4.53 -20.59
N ARG A 253 13.84 3.85 -20.48
CA ARG A 253 13.97 2.38 -20.58
C ARG A 253 14.37 1.72 -19.26
N ALA A 254 14.18 2.41 -18.14
CA ALA A 254 14.39 1.81 -16.83
C ALA A 254 13.33 0.73 -16.58
N ARG A 255 13.68 -0.25 -15.74
CA ARG A 255 12.84 -1.45 -15.54
C ARG A 255 11.45 -1.11 -14.99
N GLY A 256 11.34 -0.13 -14.11
CA GLY A 256 10.06 0.35 -13.59
C GLY A 256 9.17 0.94 -14.68
N VAL A 257 9.74 1.71 -15.61
CA VAL A 257 9.01 2.26 -16.77
C VAL A 257 8.52 1.14 -17.68
N GLU A 258 9.35 0.13 -17.96
CA GLU A 258 8.91 -1.04 -18.76
C GLU A 258 7.73 -1.78 -18.12
N LEU A 259 7.76 -1.94 -16.80
CA LEU A 259 6.67 -2.57 -16.05
C LEU A 259 5.39 -1.74 -16.08
N ALA A 260 5.50 -0.41 -16.02
CA ALA A 260 4.36 0.48 -16.17
C ALA A 260 3.77 0.39 -17.58
N VAL A 261 4.60 0.37 -18.62
CA VAL A 261 4.18 0.14 -20.02
C VAL A 261 3.43 -1.19 -20.15
N GLN A 262 3.96 -2.27 -19.58
CA GLN A 262 3.30 -3.58 -19.60
C GLN A 262 1.95 -3.55 -18.88
N ASN A 263 1.86 -2.86 -17.75
CA ASN A 263 0.63 -2.82 -16.95
C ASN A 263 -0.46 -1.94 -17.58
N LEU A 264 -0.07 -0.83 -18.19
CA LEU A 264 -0.97 0.24 -18.61
C LEU A 264 -1.17 0.31 -20.13
N ALA A 265 -0.64 -0.65 -20.90
CA ALA A 265 -0.69 -0.67 -22.37
C ALA A 265 -2.08 -0.48 -22.98
N ALA A 266 -3.15 -0.88 -22.28
CA ALA A 266 -4.53 -0.72 -22.74
C ALA A 266 -5.14 0.66 -22.45
N ALA A 267 -4.51 1.47 -21.58
CA ALA A 267 -5.07 2.69 -21.03
C ALA A 267 -4.21 3.95 -21.27
N VAL A 268 -2.89 3.78 -21.42
CA VAL A 268 -1.93 4.88 -21.53
C VAL A 268 -0.95 4.57 -22.66
N SER A 269 -0.59 5.57 -23.46
CA SER A 269 0.37 5.38 -24.55
C SER A 269 1.77 5.10 -24.00
N GLU A 270 2.55 4.27 -24.71
CA GLU A 270 3.93 3.98 -24.33
C GLU A 270 4.80 5.24 -24.30
N ASP A 271 4.62 6.13 -25.28
CA ASP A 271 5.37 7.40 -25.37
C ASP A 271 5.11 8.28 -24.15
N GLU A 272 3.86 8.43 -23.72
CA GLU A 272 3.49 9.18 -22.52
C GLU A 272 4.19 8.62 -21.27
N LEU A 273 4.19 7.31 -21.06
CA LEU A 273 4.84 6.69 -19.89
C LEU A 273 6.35 6.90 -19.91
N ARG A 274 6.97 6.78 -21.08
CA ARG A 274 8.42 6.94 -21.26
C ARG A 274 8.89 8.38 -21.15
N GLU A 275 8.01 9.34 -21.34
CA GLU A 275 8.27 10.78 -21.15
C GLU A 275 7.98 11.23 -19.72
N VAL A 276 6.76 10.96 -19.22
CA VAL A 276 6.26 11.50 -17.95
C VAL A 276 7.02 10.94 -16.75
N MET A 277 7.24 9.63 -16.70
CA MET A 277 7.80 9.01 -15.48
C MET A 277 9.24 9.49 -15.22
N PRO A 278 10.17 9.51 -16.20
CA PRO A 278 11.51 10.04 -15.97
C PRO A 278 11.51 11.54 -15.67
N HIS A 279 10.67 12.33 -16.36
CA HIS A 279 10.59 13.77 -16.10
C HIS A 279 10.10 14.08 -14.67
N TYR A 280 9.06 13.38 -14.21
CA TYR A 280 8.60 13.48 -12.83
C TYR A 280 9.73 13.13 -11.84
N MET A 281 10.50 12.07 -12.11
CA MET A 281 11.63 11.68 -11.26
C MET A 281 12.73 12.73 -11.20
N ASP A 282 13.07 13.36 -12.33
CA ASP A 282 14.09 14.41 -12.36
C ASP A 282 13.72 15.59 -11.45
N GLU A 283 12.47 16.06 -11.53
CA GLU A 283 11.98 17.15 -10.67
C GLU A 283 11.89 16.74 -9.19
N LEU A 284 11.38 15.53 -8.91
CA LEU A 284 11.30 15.01 -7.55
C LEU A 284 12.70 14.91 -6.92
N LEU A 285 13.68 14.37 -7.64
CA LEU A 285 15.04 14.19 -7.16
C LEU A 285 15.77 15.52 -6.98
N ALA A 286 15.48 16.51 -7.84
CA ALA A 286 16.01 17.86 -7.68
C ALA A 286 15.50 18.51 -6.38
N ALA A 287 14.19 18.43 -6.12
CA ALA A 287 13.60 18.95 -4.88
C ALA A 287 14.06 18.19 -3.63
N TYR A 288 14.16 16.87 -3.70
CA TYR A 288 14.66 16.04 -2.60
C TYR A 288 16.10 16.42 -2.19
N ARG A 289 16.98 16.66 -3.17
CA ARG A 289 18.39 17.02 -2.89
C ARG A 289 18.59 18.46 -2.42
N ALA A 290 17.58 19.33 -2.63
CA ALA A 290 17.64 20.74 -2.26
C ALA A 290 17.20 20.99 -0.80
N GLY A 291 16.45 20.06 -0.19
CA GLY A 291 15.98 20.13 1.19
C GLY A 291 16.89 19.42 2.17
#